data_AF-A0A397TR56-F1
#
_entry.id   AF-A0A397TR56-F1
#
_cell.length_a   1.000
_cell.length_b   1.000
_cell.length_c   1.000
_cell.angle_alpha   90.00
_cell.angle_beta   90.00
_cell.angle_gamma   90.00
#
_symmetry.space_group_name_H-M   'P 1'
#
loop_
_entity.id
_entity.type
_entity.pdbx_description
1 polymer ?
#
loop_
_entity_poly.entity_id
_entity_poly.type
_entity_poly.pdbx_seq_one_letter_code
_entity_poly.pdbx_strand_id
1 'polypeptide(L)'
;LGEFNGPGAIRANYPIPPQCKLSYFEVDIIDEGKNKLIEIGFCEKEFSLNSMPGFDHGSWGYHGNNGQLYCFPGRGNPYGPSFSTGDTIGCCLNFKNNTAFYTKNGINLGSYCQAF
;
A
#
# COMPACT_ATOMS: atom_id res chain seq x y z
N LEU A 1 -8.27 22.01 20.95
CA LEU A 1 -8.36 20.57 20.58
C LEU A 1 -6.99 20.22 20.03
N GLY A 2 -6.26 19.31 20.66
CA GLY A 2 -4.89 18.99 20.24
C GLY A 2 -4.90 18.32 18.87
N GLU A 3 -4.01 18.75 17.97
CA GLU A 3 -3.83 18.11 16.67
C GLU A 3 -3.37 16.66 16.90
N PHE A 4 -4.13 15.71 16.35
CA PHE A 4 -3.70 14.32 16.35
C PHE A 4 -2.58 14.18 15.31
N ASN A 5 -1.35 13.94 15.78
CA ASN A 5 -0.15 13.83 14.94
C ASN A 5 0.24 12.36 14.63
N GLY A 6 -0.69 11.42 14.80
CA GLY A 6 -0.47 10.00 14.51
C GLY A 6 -0.92 9.61 13.10
N PRO A 7 -0.42 8.48 12.56
CA PRO A 7 -0.92 7.94 11.30
C PRO A 7 -2.37 7.46 11.45
N GLY A 8 -3.11 7.51 10.35
CA GLY A 8 -4.46 6.98 10.25
C GLY A 8 -4.62 6.20 8.95
N ALA A 9 -5.20 5.01 9.03
CA ALA A 9 -5.49 4.15 7.89
C ALA A 9 -6.98 3.87 7.77
N ILE A 10 -7.43 3.62 6.54
CA ILE A 10 -8.76 3.12 6.23
C ILE A 10 -8.66 1.82 5.44
N ARG A 11 -9.72 1.02 5.45
CA ARG A 11 -9.81 -0.25 4.72
C ARG A 11 -11.08 -0.26 3.87
N ALA A 12 -11.06 -1.06 2.80
CA ALA A 12 -12.27 -1.37 2.06
C ALA A 12 -13.35 -1.98 2.98
N ASN A 13 -14.62 -1.80 2.60
CA ASN A 13 -15.76 -2.34 3.35
C ASN A 13 -15.85 -3.87 3.32
N TYR A 14 -15.16 -4.54 2.40
CA TYR A 14 -15.05 -5.99 2.30
C TYR A 14 -13.62 -6.42 1.95
N PRO A 15 -13.17 -7.59 2.44
CA PRO A 15 -11.89 -8.16 2.01
C PRO A 15 -11.98 -8.63 0.55
N ILE A 16 -10.82 -8.75 -0.08
CA ILE A 16 -10.72 -9.37 -1.41
C ILE A 16 -11.07 -10.87 -1.26
N PRO A 17 -12.06 -11.39 -1.99
CA PRO A 17 -12.44 -12.80 -1.87
C PRO A 17 -11.28 -13.73 -2.28
N PRO A 18 -10.92 -14.76 -1.49
CA PRO A 18 -9.82 -15.67 -1.85
C PRO A 18 -10.02 -16.43 -3.16
N GLN A 19 -11.26 -16.53 -3.64
CA GLN A 19 -11.57 -17.14 -4.95
C GLN A 19 -11.13 -16.26 -6.12
N CYS A 20 -10.91 -14.96 -5.89
CA CYS A 20 -10.30 -14.07 -6.86
C CYS A 20 -8.84 -14.48 -7.05
N LYS A 21 -8.49 -14.98 -8.23
CA LYS A 21 -7.10 -15.33 -8.55
C LYS A 21 -6.20 -14.09 -8.61
N LEU A 22 -6.80 -12.96 -8.97
CA LEU A 22 -6.16 -11.66 -9.13
C LEU A 22 -7.15 -10.59 -8.70
N SER A 23 -6.68 -9.58 -7.97
CA SER A 23 -7.42 -8.38 -7.65
C SER A 23 -6.60 -7.16 -8.03
N TYR A 24 -7.24 -6.16 -8.62
CA TYR A 24 -6.62 -4.91 -9.03
C TYR A 24 -7.50 -3.73 -8.64
N PHE A 25 -6.92 -2.70 -8.05
CA PHE A 25 -7.55 -1.41 -7.84
C PHE A 25 -6.53 -0.29 -8.05
N GLU A 26 -7.02 0.92 -8.32
CA GLU A 26 -6.19 2.12 -8.47
C GLU A 26 -6.57 3.15 -7.41
N VAL A 27 -5.58 3.96 -7.04
CA VAL A 27 -5.73 5.10 -6.13
C VAL A 27 -5.14 6.32 -6.83
N ASP A 28 -5.99 7.31 -7.07
CA ASP A 28 -5.56 8.62 -7.56
C ASP A 28 -5.13 9.51 -6.39
N ILE A 29 -3.91 10.04 -6.46
CA ILE A 29 -3.40 10.97 -5.46
C ILE A 29 -3.90 12.38 -5.79
N ILE A 30 -5.01 12.78 -5.17
CA ILE A 30 -5.60 14.11 -5.39
C ILE A 30 -4.76 15.21 -4.74
N ASP A 31 -4.23 14.95 -3.55
CA ASP A 31 -3.34 15.86 -2.80
C ASP A 31 -2.45 15.04 -1.86
N GLU A 32 -1.12 15.14 -2.01
CA GLU A 32 -0.15 14.47 -1.13
C GLU A 32 -0.07 15.06 0.29
N GLY A 33 -0.65 16.24 0.49
CA GLY A 33 -0.63 16.98 1.74
C GLY A 33 0.76 17.48 2.13
N LYS A 34 0.82 18.20 3.27
CA LYS A 34 2.05 18.87 3.72
C LYS A 34 3.19 17.90 4.05
N ASN A 35 2.85 16.73 4.58
CA ASN A 35 3.84 15.75 5.08
C ASN A 35 4.23 14.71 4.02
N LYS A 36 3.46 14.58 2.93
CA LYS A 36 3.71 13.61 1.84
C LYS A 36 3.76 12.15 2.31
N LEU A 37 3.03 11.82 3.37
CA LEU A 37 2.94 10.50 3.98
C LEU A 37 1.65 9.82 3.51
N ILE A 38 1.68 9.32 2.28
CA ILE A 38 0.63 8.49 1.74
C ILE A 38 1.23 7.10 1.48
N GLU A 39 0.61 6.10 2.08
CA GLU A 39 0.96 4.70 1.92
C GLU A 39 -0.25 3.93 1.38
N ILE A 40 -0.02 3.10 0.37
CA ILE A 40 -1.08 2.30 -0.25
C ILE A 40 -0.69 0.83 -0.19
N GLY A 41 -1.64 -0.04 0.16
CA GLY A 41 -1.42 -1.47 0.08
C GLY A 41 -2.54 -2.31 0.68
N PHE A 42 -2.15 -3.39 1.35
CA PHE A 42 -3.03 -4.45 1.80
C PHE A 42 -2.84 -4.73 3.28
N CYS A 43 -3.88 -5.21 3.95
CA CYS A 43 -3.79 -5.62 5.34
C CYS A 43 -4.82 -6.69 5.71
N GLU A 44 -4.53 -7.42 6.78
CA GLU A 44 -5.46 -8.32 7.47
C GLU A 44 -6.51 -7.54 8.27
N LYS A 45 -7.53 -8.27 8.72
CA LYS A 45 -8.63 -7.71 9.50
C LYS A 45 -8.16 -7.20 10.87
N GLU A 46 -7.09 -7.75 11.40
CA GLU A 46 -6.54 -7.47 12.72
C GLU A 46 -5.59 -6.27 12.73
N PHE A 47 -5.21 -5.74 11.55
CA PHE A 47 -4.34 -4.57 11.43
C PHE A 47 -4.90 -3.33 12.13
N SER A 48 -4.03 -2.60 12.84
CA SER A 48 -4.36 -1.38 13.55
C SER A 48 -4.55 -0.21 12.58
N LEU A 49 -5.71 0.46 12.64
CA LEU A 49 -5.98 1.66 11.83
C LEU A 49 -5.24 2.92 12.31
N ASN A 50 -4.50 2.83 13.42
CA ASN A 50 -3.63 3.91 13.92
C ASN A 50 -2.16 3.65 13.52
N SER A 51 -1.93 3.05 12.36
CA SER A 51 -0.62 2.65 11.86
C SER A 51 -0.54 2.80 10.34
N MET A 52 0.67 2.68 9.79
CA MET A 52 0.93 2.75 8.35
C MET A 52 0.98 1.34 7.74
N PRO A 53 0.37 1.11 6.56
CA PRO A 53 0.52 -0.15 5.83
C PRO A 53 2.00 -0.56 5.68
N GLY A 54 2.31 -1.80 6.08
CA GLY A 54 3.66 -2.37 6.04
C GLY A 54 4.45 -2.27 7.35
N PHE A 55 3.97 -1.54 8.36
CA PHE A 55 4.69 -1.35 9.63
C PHE A 55 4.28 -2.36 10.72
N ASP A 56 3.07 -2.92 10.64
CA ASP A 56 2.57 -3.91 11.59
C ASP A 56 2.30 -5.25 10.91
N HIS A 57 2.19 -6.31 11.72
CA HIS A 57 1.87 -7.66 11.28
C HIS A 57 0.65 -7.72 10.37
N GLY A 58 0.72 -8.54 9.33
CA GLY A 58 -0.36 -8.72 8.38
C GLY A 58 -0.62 -7.48 7.53
N SER A 59 0.38 -6.64 7.26
CA SER A 59 0.25 -5.47 6.38
C SER A 59 1.42 -5.28 5.43
N TRP A 60 1.12 -4.69 4.27
CA TRP A 60 2.05 -4.34 3.19
C TRP A 60 1.72 -2.95 2.70
N GLY A 61 2.75 -2.15 2.41
CA GLY A 61 2.54 -0.79 1.92
C GLY A 61 3.65 -0.31 1.00
N TYR A 62 3.26 0.32 -0.11
CA TYR A 62 4.11 1.14 -0.96
C TYR A 62 4.01 2.59 -0.51
N HIS A 63 5.14 3.18 -0.10
CA HIS A 63 5.21 4.47 0.56
C HIS A 63 5.58 5.58 -0.44
N GLY A 64 4.74 6.60 -0.54
CA GLY A 64 4.85 7.64 -1.56
C GLY A 64 6.06 8.55 -1.40
N ASN A 65 6.45 8.86 -0.16
CA ASN A 65 7.57 9.75 0.14
C ASN A 65 8.93 9.23 -0.34
N ASN A 66 9.15 7.91 -0.30
CA ASN A 66 10.47 7.31 -0.52
C ASN A 66 10.47 6.20 -1.59
N GLY A 67 9.31 5.82 -2.10
CA GLY A 67 9.18 4.78 -3.11
C GLY A 67 9.52 3.37 -2.61
N GLN A 68 9.61 3.17 -1.30
CA GLN A 68 9.95 1.89 -0.70
C GLN A 68 8.71 1.04 -0.47
N LEU A 69 8.91 -0.28 -0.48
CA LEU A 69 7.91 -1.23 -0.04
C LEU A 69 8.23 -1.74 1.36
N TYR A 70 7.22 -1.71 2.22
CA TYR A 70 7.25 -2.22 3.58
C TYR A 70 6.36 -3.47 3.68
N CYS A 71 6.93 -4.53 4.24
CA CYS A 71 6.29 -5.83 4.45
C CYS A 71 6.75 -6.32 5.82
N PHE A 72 5.85 -6.37 6.81
CA PHE A 72 6.23 -6.83 8.15
C PHE A 72 6.48 -8.35 8.17
N PRO A 73 7.49 -8.85 8.92
CA PRO A 73 8.54 -8.09 9.60
C PRO A 73 9.62 -7.66 8.61
N GLY A 74 9.91 -6.36 8.53
CA GLY A 74 10.90 -5.86 7.57
C GLY A 74 11.14 -4.36 7.68
N ARG A 75 12.27 -3.92 7.14
CA ARG A 75 12.54 -2.50 6.86
C ARG A 75 12.09 -2.18 5.44
N GLY A 76 11.86 -0.92 5.14
CA GLY A 76 11.53 -0.48 3.78
C GLY A 76 12.59 -0.93 2.79
N ASN A 77 12.17 -1.65 1.76
CA ASN A 77 13.05 -2.12 0.68
C ASN A 77 12.90 -1.20 -0.54
N PRO A 78 13.99 -0.93 -1.28
CA PRO A 78 13.89 -0.26 -2.57
C PRO A 78 12.90 -1.01 -3.48
N TYR A 79 11.94 -0.29 -4.05
CA TYR A 79 10.86 -0.90 -4.81
C TYR A 79 10.56 -0.13 -6.10
N GLY A 80 10.14 1.13 -5.97
CA GLY A 80 9.74 1.96 -7.09
C GLY A 80 10.13 3.42 -6.89
N PRO A 81 9.73 4.31 -7.81
CA PRO A 81 9.88 5.75 -7.63
C PRO A 81 9.02 6.24 -6.46
N SER A 82 9.23 7.47 -5.98
CA SER A 82 8.23 8.15 -5.15
C SER A 82 6.96 8.44 -5.96
N PHE A 83 5.86 8.74 -5.29
CA PHE A 83 4.61 9.19 -5.91
C PHE A 83 3.99 10.37 -5.16
N SER A 84 3.24 11.19 -5.88
CA SER A 84 2.80 12.51 -5.44
C SER A 84 1.46 12.90 -6.08
N THR A 85 0.98 14.10 -5.79
CA THR A 85 -0.23 14.69 -6.39
C THR A 85 -0.23 14.54 -7.91
N GLY A 86 -1.33 14.00 -8.44
CA GLY A 86 -1.54 13.75 -9.86
C GLY A 86 -1.08 12.38 -10.35
N ASP A 87 -0.42 11.58 -9.52
CA ASP A 87 -0.11 10.18 -9.85
C ASP A 87 -1.31 9.25 -9.57
N THR A 88 -1.44 8.21 -10.37
CA THR A 88 -2.33 7.06 -10.15
C THR A 88 -1.50 5.84 -9.77
N ILE A 89 -1.78 5.25 -8.61
CA ILE A 89 -1.09 4.05 -8.12
C ILE A 89 -2.02 2.85 -8.22
N GLY A 90 -1.69 1.92 -9.10
CA GLY A 90 -2.37 0.63 -9.18
C GLY A 90 -1.79 -0.36 -8.18
N CYS A 91 -2.66 -1.17 -7.58
CA CYS A 91 -2.34 -2.16 -6.57
C CYS A 91 -2.89 -3.51 -7.04
N CYS A 92 -2.00 -4.46 -7.27
CA CYS A 92 -2.36 -5.79 -7.72
C CYS A 92 -2.01 -6.83 -6.66
N LEU A 93 -2.98 -7.67 -6.30
CA LEU A 93 -2.80 -8.83 -5.43
C LEU A 93 -3.07 -10.11 -6.21
N ASN A 94 -2.09 -11.00 -6.24
CA ASN A 94 -2.14 -12.28 -6.95
C ASN A 94 -2.15 -13.43 -5.94
N PHE A 95 -3.31 -14.09 -5.81
CA PHE A 95 -3.51 -15.21 -4.89
C PHE A 95 -2.97 -16.54 -5.43
N LYS A 96 -2.53 -16.62 -6.69
CA LYS A 96 -1.97 -17.88 -7.23
C LYS A 96 -0.57 -18.17 -6.69
N ASN A 97 0.22 -17.13 -6.51
CA ASN A 97 1.61 -17.21 -6.07
C ASN A 97 1.88 -16.36 -4.82
N ASN A 98 0.81 -15.82 -4.24
CA ASN A 98 0.83 -14.92 -3.09
C ASN A 98 1.84 -13.79 -3.28
N THR A 99 1.62 -13.00 -4.32
CA THR A 99 2.46 -11.82 -4.59
C THR A 99 1.62 -10.57 -4.75
N ALA A 100 2.20 -9.44 -4.39
CA ALA A 100 1.67 -8.11 -4.71
C ALA A 100 2.66 -7.33 -5.57
N PHE A 101 2.13 -6.52 -6.48
CA PHE A 101 2.89 -5.55 -7.24
C PHE A 101 2.07 -4.30 -7.48
N TYR A 102 2.75 -3.20 -7.82
CA TYR A 102 2.15 -1.91 -8.05
C TYR A 102 2.42 -1.40 -9.47
N THR A 103 1.55 -0.51 -9.92
CA THR A 103 1.75 0.28 -11.13
C THR A 103 1.77 1.76 -10.73
N LYS A 104 2.45 2.57 -11.54
CA LYS A 104 2.37 4.03 -11.45
C LYS A 104 2.02 4.57 -12.82
N ASN A 105 0.92 5.32 -12.92
CA ASN A 105 0.42 5.92 -14.16
C ASN A 105 0.32 4.88 -15.30
N GLY A 106 -0.22 3.70 -14.97
CA GLY A 106 -0.38 2.57 -15.89
C GLY A 106 0.89 1.76 -16.18
N ILE A 107 2.05 2.15 -15.64
CA ILE A 107 3.33 1.44 -15.87
C ILE A 107 3.61 0.50 -14.70
N ASN A 108 3.78 -0.80 -15.00
CA ASN A 108 4.18 -1.81 -14.01
C ASN A 108 5.60 -1.54 -13.49
N LEU A 109 5.77 -1.52 -12.17
CA LEU A 109 7.06 -1.25 -11.51
C LEU A 109 8.02 -2.45 -11.49
N GLY A 110 7.58 -3.61 -11.97
CA GLY A 110 8.42 -4.78 -12.26
C GLY A 110 8.85 -5.60 -11.04
N SER A 111 8.84 -5.01 -9.84
CA SER A 111 9.12 -5.71 -8.58
C SER A 111 7.83 -6.27 -7.97
N TYR A 112 7.94 -7.48 -7.42
CA TYR A 112 6.88 -8.19 -6.70
C TYR A 112 7.35 -8.47 -5.29
N CYS A 113 6.43 -8.44 -4.34
CA CYS A 113 6.72 -8.88 -2.98
C CYS A 113 5.79 -10.00 -2.56
N GLN A 114 6.30 -10.88 -1.71
CA GLN A 114 5.52 -11.97 -1.15
C GLN A 114 4.40 -11.38 -0.31
N ALA A 115 3.17 -11.61 -0.74
CA ALA A 115 1.97 -11.46 0.06
C ALA A 115 1.71 -12.79 0.80
N PHE A 116 0.85 -12.77 1.81
CA PHE A 116 0.34 -13.88 2.62
C PHE A 116 0.77 -15.31 2.25
#